data_AF-A0AAU6PZG6-F1
#
_entry.id   AF-A0AAU6PZG6-F1
#
_cell.length_a   1.000
_cell.length_b   1.000
_cell.length_c   1.000
_cell.angle_alpha   90.00
_cell.angle_beta   90.00
_cell.angle_gamma   90.00
#
_symmetry.space_group_name_H-M   'P 1'
#
loop_
_entity.id
_entity.type
_entity.pdbx_description
1 polymer ?
#
loop_
_entity_poly.entity_id
_entity_poly.type
_entity_poly.pdbx_seq_one_letter_code
_entity_poly.pdbx_strand_id
1 'polypeptide(L)'
;MSYVQTLGMTVLEASPSLTRVALTVSAAGLNMHGTAHGGLVFSLADEAFAVISNLEAQAVAAETHLIRIPLNSCTVGKAPPVHP
;
A
#
# COMPACT_ATOMS: atom_id res chain seq x y z
N MET A 1 -3.08 13.34 16.37
CA MET A 1 -3.41 12.26 15.43
C MET A 1 -2.15 11.92 14.67
N SER A 2 -1.84 10.63 14.49
CA SER A 2 -0.72 10.21 13.64
C SER A 2 -1.05 10.39 12.15
N TYR A 3 -0.03 10.33 11.30
CA TYR A 3 -0.20 10.37 9.85
C TYR A 3 -1.10 9.22 9.35
N VAL A 4 -0.84 8.00 9.84
CA VAL A 4 -1.64 6.78 9.59
C VAL A 4 -3.12 6.99 9.92
N GLN A 5 -3.41 7.56 11.09
CA GLN A 5 -4.78 7.85 11.52
C GLN A 5 -5.44 8.92 10.65
N THR A 6 -4.67 9.92 10.21
CA THR A 6 -5.17 11.01 9.35
C THR A 6 -5.60 10.49 7.98
N LEU A 7 -4.90 9.49 7.45
CA LEU A 7 -5.22 8.84 6.18
C LEU A 7 -6.24 7.70 6.32
N GLY A 8 -6.63 7.33 7.54
CA GLY A 8 -7.57 6.23 7.79
C GLY A 8 -7.00 4.85 7.46
N MET A 9 -5.69 4.67 7.64
CA MET A 9 -5.02 3.39 7.42
C MET A 9 -5.21 2.45 8.61
N THR A 10 -5.31 1.15 8.33
CA THR A 10 -5.40 0.08 9.32
C THR A 10 -4.40 -1.02 9.01
N VAL A 11 -3.55 -1.37 9.98
CA VAL A 11 -2.68 -2.55 9.90
C VAL A 11 -3.54 -3.78 10.18
N LEU A 12 -3.66 -4.66 9.19
CA LEU A 12 -4.44 -5.90 9.28
C LEU A 12 -3.58 -7.08 9.76
N GLU A 13 -2.30 -7.06 9.41
CA GLU A 13 -1.33 -8.09 9.76
C GLU A 13 0.06 -7.45 9.87
N ALA A 14 0.81 -7.83 10.90
CA ALA A 14 2.22 -7.46 11.06
C ALA A 14 2.99 -8.67 11.58
N SER A 15 3.81 -9.25 10.72
CA SER A 15 4.69 -10.38 11.04
C SER A 15 6.04 -10.22 10.32
N PRO A 16 7.11 -10.89 10.78
CA PRO A 16 8.41 -10.84 10.09
C PRO A 16 8.37 -11.30 8.62
N SER A 17 7.39 -12.13 8.25
CA SER A 17 7.21 -12.63 6.88
C SER A 17 6.31 -11.77 5.99
N LEU A 18 5.38 -11.02 6.58
CA LEU A 18 4.37 -10.28 5.84
C LEU A 18 3.74 -9.18 6.71
N THR A 19 3.55 -8.01 6.11
CA THR A 19 2.73 -6.94 6.66
C THR A 19 1.64 -6.56 5.66
N ARG A 20 0.41 -6.38 6.15
CA ARG A 20 -0.74 -5.94 5.36
C ARG A 20 -1.33 -4.68 5.98
N VAL A 21 -1.43 -3.64 5.16
CA VAL A 21 -2.08 -2.37 5.53
C VAL A 21 -3.20 -2.11 4.53
N ALA A 22 -4.34 -1.67 5.04
CA ALA A 22 -5.51 -1.31 4.23
C ALA A 22 -5.92 0.14 4.48
N LEU A 23 -6.46 0.77 3.43
CA LEU A 23 -7.23 2.00 3.57
C LEU A 23 -8.41 1.99 2.60
N THR A 24 -9.44 2.76 2.92
CA THR A 24 -10.52 3.09 1.97
C THR A 24 -10.25 4.43 1.31
N VAL A 25 -10.22 4.47 -0.02
CA VAL A 25 -10.03 5.72 -0.77
C VAL A 25 -11.31 6.56 -0.69
N SER A 26 -11.25 7.68 0.02
CA SER A 26 -12.32 8.67 0.08
C SER A 26 -12.20 9.68 -1.07
N ALA A 27 -13.19 10.58 -1.21
CA ALA A 27 -13.16 11.64 -2.21
C ALA A 27 -11.93 12.56 -2.08
N ALA A 28 -11.46 12.81 -0.84
CA ALA A 28 -10.25 13.60 -0.58
C ALA A 28 -8.96 12.86 -0.98
N GLY A 29 -9.03 11.54 -1.14
CA GLY A 29 -7.93 10.68 -1.58
C GLY A 29 -7.81 10.55 -3.11
N LEU A 30 -8.63 11.28 -3.88
CA LEU A 30 -8.61 11.25 -5.34
C LEU A 30 -7.64 12.29 -5.92
N ASN A 31 -7.04 11.98 -7.06
CA ASN A 31 -6.33 12.94 -7.90
C ASN A 31 -7.28 13.66 -8.87
N MET A 32 -6.73 14.58 -9.68
CA MET A 32 -7.47 15.34 -10.70
C MET A 32 -8.19 14.48 -11.76
N HIS A 33 -7.87 13.19 -11.85
CA HIS A 33 -8.49 12.24 -12.78
C HIS A 33 -9.53 11.33 -12.11
N GLY A 34 -9.87 11.56 -10.83
CA GLY A 34 -10.86 10.76 -10.11
C GLY A 34 -10.38 9.36 -9.73
N THR A 35 -9.06 9.10 -9.74
CA THR A 35 -8.46 7.85 -9.26
C THR A 35 -7.68 8.10 -7.98
N ALA A 36 -7.28 7.04 -7.26
CA ALA A 36 -6.48 7.20 -6.05
C ALA A 36 -5.23 8.07 -6.32
N HIS A 37 -4.99 9.04 -5.45
CA HIS A 37 -3.84 9.92 -5.55
C HIS A 37 -2.55 9.10 -5.41
N GLY A 38 -1.56 9.36 -6.27
CA GLY A 38 -0.29 8.61 -6.25
C GLY A 38 0.40 8.68 -4.89
N GLY A 39 0.38 9.86 -4.26
CA GLY A 39 0.87 10.03 -2.89
C GLY A 39 0.12 9.21 -1.84
N LEU A 40 -1.19 8.99 -2.01
CA LEU A 40 -1.97 8.16 -1.06
C LEU A 40 -1.56 6.69 -1.17
N VAL A 41 -1.38 6.19 -2.40
CA VAL A 41 -0.90 4.83 -2.66
C VAL A 41 0.53 4.65 -2.15
N PHE A 42 1.39 5.64 -2.39
CA PHE A 42 2.76 5.64 -1.87
C PHE A 42 2.77 5.57 -0.34
N SER A 43 2.01 6.42 0.35
CA SER A 43 1.93 6.43 1.81
C SER A 43 1.40 5.10 2.37
N LEU A 44 0.47 4.44 1.68
CA LEU A 44 0.00 3.10 2.09
C LEU A 44 1.12 2.06 2.00
N ALA A 45 1.90 2.09 0.92
CA ALA A 45 3.02 1.19 0.72
C ALA A 45 4.16 1.46 1.72
N ASP A 46 4.46 2.74 1.96
CA ASP A 46 5.46 3.19 2.93
C ASP A 46 5.10 2.75 4.35
N GLU A 47 3.84 2.86 4.77
CA GLU A 47 3.39 2.38 6.08
C GLU A 47 3.62 0.87 6.25
N ALA A 48 3.27 0.06 5.24
CA ALA A 48 3.51 -1.38 5.29
C ALA A 48 5.01 -1.70 5.37
N PHE A 49 5.83 -0.95 4.63
CA PHE A 49 7.28 -1.09 4.62
C PHE A 49 7.92 -0.66 5.94
N ALA A 50 7.46 0.45 6.53
CA ALA A 50 7.91 0.96 7.81
C ALA A 50 7.59 -0.03 8.93
N VAL A 51 6.38 -0.58 8.96
CA VAL A 51 5.99 -1.59 9.95
C VAL A 51 6.88 -2.82 9.85
N ILE A 52 7.02 -3.43 8.67
CA ILE A 52 7.79 -4.69 8.54
C ILE A 52 9.29 -4.51 8.79
N SER A 53 9.88 -3.40 8.32
CA SER A 53 11.32 -3.13 8.48
C SER A 53 11.72 -2.82 9.92
N ASN A 54 10.77 -2.36 10.75
CA ASN A 54 11.01 -2.02 12.16
C ASN A 54 10.67 -3.15 13.14
N LEU A 55 10.30 -4.35 12.69
CA LEU A 55 9.91 -5.44 13.60
C LEU A 55 11.07 -5.99 14.44
N GLU A 56 12.27 -6.08 13.85
CA GLU A 56 13.44 -6.69 14.50
C GLU A 56 14.48 -5.67 14.98
N ALA A 57 14.55 -4.52 14.31
CA ALA A 57 15.50 -3.46 14.62
C ALA A 57 14.96 -2.10 14.14
N GLN A 58 15.48 -1.01 14.69
CA GLN A 58 15.15 0.32 14.19
C GLN A 58 15.75 0.53 12.79
N ALA A 59 14.91 0.89 11.84
CA ALA A 59 15.28 1.10 10.45
C ALA A 59 14.85 2.49 9.98
N VAL A 60 15.56 3.01 8.98
CA VAL A 60 15.22 4.24 8.27
C VAL A 60 15.12 3.94 6.78
N ALA A 61 14.08 4.47 6.13
CA ALA A 61 13.95 4.36 4.68
C ALA A 61 15.05 5.18 3.99
N ALA A 62 15.84 4.53 3.14
CA ALA A 62 16.88 5.19 2.35
C ALA A 62 16.43 5.46 0.91
N GLU A 63 15.71 4.52 0.30
CA GLU A 63 15.19 4.60 -1.06
C GLU A 63 13.88 3.83 -1.17
N THR A 64 12.94 4.37 -1.94
CA THR A 64 11.66 3.75 -2.26
C THR A 64 11.32 4.06 -3.71
N HIS A 65 10.96 3.04 -4.48
CA HIS A 65 10.59 3.21 -5.88
C HIS A 65 9.27 2.50 -6.15
N LEU A 66 8.28 3.25 -6.68
CA LEU A 66 6.96 2.73 -7.00
C LEU A 66 6.63 3.06 -8.46
N ILE A 67 6.51 2.03 -9.29
CA ILE A 67 6.17 2.17 -10.71
C ILE A 67 4.68 1.89 -10.88
N ARG A 68 3.96 2.87 -11.41
CA ARG A 68 2.57 2.68 -11.82
C ARG A 68 2.51 2.30 -13.30
N ILE A 69 2.17 1.05 -13.56
CA ILE A 69 1.97 0.52 -14.91
C ILE A 69 0.47 0.51 -15.27
N PRO A 70 0.10 0.81 -16.53
CA PRO A 70 -1.26 0.59 -17.01
C PRO A 70 -1.68 -0.86 -16.85
N LEU A 71 -2.91 -1.13 -16.42
CA LEU A 71 -3.42 -2.51 -16.30
C LEU A 71 -3.33 -3.28 -17.63
N ASN A 72 -3.44 -2.59 -18.76
CA ASN A 72 -3.30 -3.17 -20.11
C ASN A 72 -1.86 -3.64 -20.44
N SER A 73 -0.86 -3.21 -19.66
CA SER A 73 0.55 -3.58 -19.84
C SER A 73 0.98 -4.73 -18.91
N CYS A 74 0.15 -5.09 -17.94
CA CYS A 74 0.39 -6.20 -17.04
C CYS A 74 -0.46 -7.39 -17.52
N THR A 75 0.16 -8.41 -18.13
CA THR A 75 -0.50 -9.71 -18.26
C THR A 75 -0.60 -10.31 -16.86
N VAL A 76 -1.62 -9.88 -16.10
CA VAL A 76 -2.00 -10.57 -14.87
C VAL A 76 -2.35 -11.97 -15.31
N GLY A 77 -1.48 -12.93 -14.97
CA GLY A 77 -1.77 -14.35 -15.12
C GLY A 77 -3.15 -14.57 -14.52
N LYS A 78 -4.11 -14.95 -15.38
CA LYS A 78 -5.49 -15.23 -15.00
C LYS A 78 -5.43 -16.10 -13.74
N ALA A 79 -6.04 -15.65 -12.64
CA ALA A 79 -6.12 -16.47 -11.43
C ALA A 79 -6.62 -17.88 -11.84
N PRO A 80 -6.03 -18.97 -11.33
CA PRO A 80 -6.52 -20.30 -11.64
C PRO A 80 -8.01 -20.38 -11.31
N PRO A 81 -8.83 -21.04 -12.15
CA PRO A 81 -10.25 -21.14 -11.89
C PRO A 81 -10.44 -21.79 -10.53
N VAL A 82 -11.18 -21.11 -9.64
CA VAL A 82 -11.69 -21.73 -8.43
C VAL A 82 -12.75 -22.73 -8.90
N HIS A 83 -12.36 -24.00 -8.97
CA HIS A 83 -13.32 -25.08 -9.20
C HIS A 83 -14.26 -25.18 -7.98
N PRO A 84 -15.56 -25.46 -8.21
CA PRO A 84 -16.54 -25.65 -7.15
C PRO A 84 -16.26 -26.89 -6.30
#